data_AF-A0A1B9I7R1-F1
#
_entry.id   AF-A0A1B9I7R1-F1
#
_cell.length_a   1.000
_cell.length_b   1.000
_cell.length_c   1.000
_cell.angle_alpha   90.00
_cell.angle_beta   90.00
_cell.angle_gamma   90.00
#
_symmetry.space_group_name_H-M   'P 1'
#
loop_
_entity.id
_entity.type
_entity.pdbx_description
1 polymer ?
#
loop_
_entity_poly.entity_id
_entity_poly.type
_entity_poly.pdbx_seq_one_letter_code
_entity_poly.pdbx_strand_id
1 'polypeptide(L)'
;MGEVHMEVQVEIHDLPEDLTVLHHGNKPSTYSTVMAWDQEFIVIFKRWHEHHHHKEPLAEFEFIFYSLGSPNPIPDGFGPGPVNNPIVVKPEDSPESLGFSNSVPLWVKRKHTHQEKDAETDA
;
A
#
# COMPACT_ATOMS: atom_id res chain seq x y z
N MET A 1 -3.76 5.32 36.71
CA MET A 1 -4.41 5.38 35.39
C MET A 1 -3.40 4.83 34.42
N GLY A 2 -3.65 3.67 33.81
CA GLY A 2 -2.75 3.11 32.81
C GLY A 2 -2.99 3.80 31.47
N GLU A 3 -1.93 4.14 30.74
CA GLU A 3 -2.04 4.54 29.34
C GLU A 3 -2.73 3.43 28.55
N VAL A 4 -3.85 3.77 27.90
CA VAL A 4 -4.48 2.90 26.92
C VAL A 4 -3.72 3.14 25.62
N HIS A 5 -2.70 2.33 25.35
CA HIS A 5 -2.08 2.30 24.03
C HIS A 5 -3.11 1.67 23.08
N MET A 6 -3.75 2.50 22.26
CA MET A 6 -4.62 2.03 21.20
C MET A 6 -3.73 1.45 20.10
N GLU A 7 -3.96 0.20 19.72
CA GLU A 7 -3.27 -0.46 18.62
C GLU A 7 -4.20 -0.55 17.41
N VAL A 8 -3.61 -0.50 16.21
CA VAL A 8 -4.32 -0.59 14.95
C VAL A 8 -3.70 -1.69 14.10
N GLN A 9 -4.54 -2.53 13.51
CA GLN A 9 -4.11 -3.52 12.51
C GLN A 9 -3.78 -2.81 11.20
N VAL A 10 -2.65 -3.10 10.60
CA VAL A 10 -2.29 -2.62 9.26
C VAL A 10 -2.11 -3.81 8.34
N GLU A 11 -2.74 -3.74 7.18
CA GLU A 11 -2.65 -4.75 6.13
C GLU A 11 -2.12 -4.07 4.86
N ILE A 12 -0.93 -4.45 4.39
CA ILE A 12 -0.36 -3.96 3.14
C ILE A 12 -0.55 -5.03 2.09
N HIS A 13 -1.33 -4.72 1.06
CA HIS A 13 -1.62 -5.59 -0.06
C HIS A 13 -0.69 -5.27 -1.23
N ASP A 14 0.13 -6.25 -1.61
CA ASP A 14 0.96 -6.22 -2.80
C ASP A 14 0.12 -6.54 -4.03
N LEU A 15 0.10 -5.60 -4.98
CA LEU A 15 -0.46 -5.89 -6.30
C LEU A 15 0.51 -6.78 -7.07
N PRO A 16 0.02 -7.81 -7.78
CA PRO A 16 0.87 -8.54 -8.71
C PRO A 16 1.39 -7.59 -9.79
N GLU A 17 2.67 -7.70 -10.14
CA GLU A 17 3.34 -6.90 -11.19
C GLU A 17 2.65 -7.02 -12.56
N ASP A 18 1.87 -8.08 -12.77
CA ASP A 18 1.21 -8.37 -14.04
C ASP A 18 -0.26 -8.75 -13.80
N LEU A 19 -1.18 -7.89 -14.25
CA LEU A 19 -2.63 -8.09 -14.11
C LEU A 19 -3.13 -9.26 -14.97
N THR A 20 -2.37 -9.71 -15.97
CA THR A 20 -2.72 -10.91 -16.74
C THR A 20 -2.65 -12.18 -15.90
N VAL A 21 -1.95 -12.14 -14.76
CA VAL A 21 -1.77 -13.26 -13.82
C VAL A 21 -2.97 -13.44 -12.88
N LEU A 22 -3.88 -12.47 -12.80
CA LEU A 22 -5.14 -12.59 -12.05
C LEU A 22 -6.11 -13.62 -12.66
N HIS A 23 -5.83 -14.13 -13.88
CA HIS A 23 -6.57 -15.25 -14.46
C HIS A 23 -6.25 -16.62 -13.82
N HIS A 24 -5.19 -16.74 -13.01
CA HIS A 24 -4.76 -18.02 -12.44
C HIS A 24 -4.42 -17.92 -10.95
N GLY A 25 -5.43 -17.75 -10.08
CA GLY A 25 -5.34 -18.16 -8.66
C GLY A 25 -4.27 -17.50 -7.79
N ASN A 26 -3.52 -16.51 -8.30
CA ASN A 26 -2.51 -15.78 -7.54
C ASN A 26 -3.22 -14.77 -6.64
N LYS A 27 -3.35 -15.13 -5.37
CA LYS A 27 -3.80 -14.20 -4.34
C LYS A 27 -2.74 -13.10 -4.17
N PRO A 28 -3.14 -11.83 -4.05
CA PRO A 28 -2.21 -10.77 -3.66
C PRO A 28 -1.51 -11.15 -2.36
N SER A 29 -0.19 -10.93 -2.28
CA SER A 29 0.54 -11.06 -1.02
C SER A 29 0.01 -9.99 -0.07
N THR A 30 -0.20 -10.36 1.20
CA THR A 30 -0.67 -9.44 2.22
C THR A 30 0.26 -9.52 3.40
N TYR A 31 0.94 -8.41 3.70
CA TYR A 31 1.70 -8.22 4.92
C TYR A 31 0.79 -7.64 6.00
N SER A 32 0.73 -8.28 7.15
CA SER A 32 -0.17 -7.90 8.23
C SER A 32 0.62 -7.67 9.52
N THR A 33 0.40 -6.53 10.18
CA THR A 33 1.10 -6.18 11.43
C THR A 33 0.26 -5.26 12.29
N VAL A 34 0.68 -5.05 13.54
CA VAL A 34 0.07 -4.08 14.46
C VAL A 34 1.02 -2.91 14.69
N MET A 35 0.44 -1.73 14.84
CA MET A 35 1.17 -0.53 15.22
C MET A 35 0.39 0.26 16.27
N ALA A 36 1.10 1.08 17.05
CA ALA A 36 0.44 2.02 17.95
C ALA A 36 -0.30 3.10 17.14
N TRP A 37 -1.43 3.58 17.66
CA TRP A 37 -2.29 4.55 16.98
C TRP A 37 -1.59 5.88 16.68
N ASP A 38 -0.63 6.27 17.51
CA ASP A 38 0.19 7.48 17.40
C ASP A 38 1.52 7.26 16.65
N GLN A 39 1.84 6.02 16.29
CA GLN A 39 3.10 5.70 15.60
C GLN A 39 3.06 6.13 14.12
N GLU A 40 4.17 6.64 13.62
CA GLU A 40 4.33 6.98 12.20
C GLU A 40 4.43 5.73 11.32
N PHE A 41 3.82 5.78 10.14
CA PHE A 41 3.79 4.68 9.18
C PHE A 41 5.17 4.31 8.62
N ILE A 42 6.17 5.20 8.67
CA ILE A 42 7.56 4.91 8.24
C ILE A 42 8.12 3.63 8.88
N VAL A 43 7.74 3.33 10.13
CA VAL A 43 8.18 2.13 10.84
C VAL A 43 7.63 0.88 10.16
N ILE A 44 6.35 0.90 9.78
CA ILE A 44 5.67 -0.21 9.13
C ILE A 44 6.13 -0.37 7.69
N PHE A 45 6.33 0.74 6.97
CA PHE A 45 6.83 0.73 5.60
C PHE A 45 8.23 0.12 5.49
N LYS A 46 9.14 0.44 6.42
CA LYS A 46 10.46 -0.19 6.49
C LYS A 46 10.38 -1.68 6.76
N ARG A 47 9.55 -2.10 7.73
CA ARG A 47 9.38 -3.53 8.05
C ARG A 47 8.81 -4.32 6.87
N TRP A 48 7.81 -3.77 6.17
CA TRP A 48 7.26 -4.37 4.96
C TRP A 48 8.33 -4.47 3.85
N HIS A 49 9.13 -3.43 3.67
CA HIS A 49 10.19 -3.38 2.64
C HIS A 49 11.30 -4.41 2.88
N GLU A 50 11.76 -4.51 4.14
CA GLU A 50 12.73 -5.51 4.57
C GLU A 50 12.18 -6.94 4.46
N HIS A 51 10.90 -7.14 4.79
CA HIS A 51 10.23 -8.45 4.73
C HIS A 51 10.18 -9.02 3.30
N HIS A 52 9.96 -8.16 2.31
CA HIS A 52 9.86 -8.58 0.90
C HIS A 52 11.20 -8.56 0.15
N HIS A 53 12.31 -8.23 0.83
CA HIS A 53 13.65 -8.15 0.24
C HIS A 53 13.71 -7.29 -1.03
N HIS A 54 12.95 -6.18 -1.07
CA HIS A 54 12.95 -5.26 -2.22
C HIS A 54 14.33 -4.64 -2.43
N LYS A 55 14.77 -4.60 -3.70
CA LYS A 55 16.07 -4.01 -4.07
C LYS A 55 15.97 -2.50 -4.27
N GLU A 56 14.79 -2.05 -4.66
CA GLU A 56 14.44 -0.67 -4.92
C GLU A 56 14.38 0.15 -3.63
N PRO A 57 14.70 1.44 -3.65
CA PRO A 57 14.47 2.33 -2.51
C PRO A 57 13.00 2.38 -2.10
N LEU A 58 12.71 2.46 -0.80
CA LEU A 58 11.34 2.62 -0.29
C LEU A 58 10.60 3.82 -0.92
N ALA A 59 11.33 4.86 -1.32
CA ALA A 59 10.78 6.06 -1.97
C ALA A 59 10.10 5.79 -3.33
N GLU A 60 10.43 4.66 -3.96
CA GLU A 60 9.81 4.19 -5.22
C GLU A 60 8.44 3.55 -5.01
N PHE A 61 7.96 3.44 -3.77
CA PHE A 61 6.66 2.85 -3.45
C PHE A 61 5.70 3.93 -2.92
N GLU A 62 4.43 3.80 -3.30
CA GLU A 62 3.30 4.58 -2.79
C GLU A 62 2.36 3.66 -2.04
N PHE A 63 1.99 4.06 -0.83
CA PHE A 63 1.02 3.35 0.01
C PHE A 63 -0.29 4.11 -0.02
N ILE A 64 -1.37 3.43 -0.41
CA ILE A 64 -2.64 4.05 -0.73
C ILE A 64 -3.72 3.43 0.14
N PHE A 65 -4.42 4.27 0.90
CA PHE A 65 -5.62 3.89 1.64
C PHE A 65 -6.87 4.24 0.82
N TYR A 66 -7.81 3.30 0.76
CA TYR A 66 -9.14 3.51 0.18
C TYR A 66 -10.18 3.42 1.30
N SER A 67 -10.90 4.52 1.53
CA SER A 67 -11.94 4.59 2.56
C SER A 67 -13.12 3.64 2.25
N LEU A 68 -13.63 2.97 3.30
CA LEU A 68 -14.75 2.02 3.20
C LEU A 68 -16.01 2.71 2.65
N GLY A 69 -16.57 2.13 1.58
CA GLY A 69 -17.63 2.69 0.75
C GLY A 69 -17.45 2.36 -0.75
N SER A 70 -16.24 1.94 -1.15
CA SER A 70 -15.96 1.42 -2.49
C SER A 70 -16.46 -0.03 -2.64
N PRO A 71 -17.34 -0.33 -3.62
CA PRO A 71 -17.97 -1.64 -3.75
C PRO A 71 -17.07 -2.76 -4.29
N ASN A 72 -15.78 -2.53 -4.58
CA ASN A 72 -14.84 -3.57 -5.02
C ASN A 72 -13.38 -3.24 -4.64
N PRO A 73 -12.56 -4.24 -4.27
CA PRO A 73 -11.13 -4.05 -4.03
C PRO A 73 -10.33 -4.19 -5.35
N ILE A 74 -10.21 -3.06 -6.07
CA ILE A 74 -9.16 -2.73 -7.07
C ILE A 74 -9.17 -3.61 -8.37
N PRO A 75 -8.69 -3.16 -9.55
CA PRO A 75 -9.55 -2.82 -10.68
C PRO A 75 -9.38 -3.75 -11.90
N ASP A 76 -10.39 -3.84 -12.76
CA ASP A 76 -10.09 -4.09 -14.19
C ASP A 76 -9.51 -2.79 -14.76
N GLY A 77 -8.18 -2.78 -14.92
CA GLY A 77 -7.43 -1.74 -15.63
C GLY A 77 -7.45 -0.36 -14.97
N PHE A 78 -6.98 -0.26 -13.72
CA PHE A 78 -6.57 0.95 -12.98
C PHE A 78 -7.09 2.31 -13.51
N GLY A 79 -8.43 2.46 -13.59
CA GLY A 79 -9.15 3.64 -14.06
C GLY A 79 -10.18 4.13 -13.03
N PRO A 80 -10.78 5.33 -13.24
CA PRO A 80 -11.51 6.07 -12.22
C PRO A 80 -12.89 5.44 -11.91
N GLY A 81 -12.94 4.55 -10.92
CA GLY A 81 -14.17 4.02 -10.32
C GLY A 81 -14.64 4.85 -9.12
N PRO A 82 -15.93 4.80 -8.73
CA PRO A 82 -16.64 5.92 -8.13
C PRO A 82 -16.18 6.25 -6.70
N VAL A 83 -15.48 7.39 -6.61
CA VAL A 83 -15.42 8.40 -5.53
C VAL A 83 -15.43 7.90 -4.07
N ASN A 84 -14.27 8.01 -3.42
CA ASN A 84 -14.06 8.82 -2.22
C ASN A 84 -12.54 8.94 -1.94
N ASN A 85 -11.94 10.00 -2.50
CA ASN A 85 -10.56 10.49 -2.27
C ASN A 85 -9.54 9.46 -1.74
N PRO A 86 -8.80 8.74 -2.63
CA PRO A 86 -7.70 7.89 -2.17
C PRO A 86 -6.70 8.74 -1.40
N ILE A 87 -6.26 8.24 -0.25
CA ILE A 87 -5.28 8.91 0.60
C ILE A 87 -3.94 8.24 0.33
N VAL A 88 -3.00 9.00 -0.24
CA VAL A 88 -1.60 8.58 -0.28
C VAL A 88 -1.05 8.78 1.13
N VAL A 89 -0.80 7.66 1.83
CA VAL A 89 -0.29 7.66 3.20
C VAL A 89 1.21 7.94 3.13
N LYS A 90 1.62 9.05 3.75
CA LYS A 90 3.03 9.45 3.80
C LYS A 90 3.74 8.75 4.96
N PRO A 91 5.07 8.61 4.90
CA PRO A 91 5.81 7.98 5.99
C PRO A 91 5.67 8.70 7.34
N GLU A 92 5.50 10.03 7.33
CA GLU A 92 5.29 10.87 8.51
C GLU A 92 3.85 10.87 9.05
N ASP A 93 2.89 10.26 8.35
CA ASP A 93 1.52 10.14 8.84
C ASP A 93 1.43 9.06 9.93
N SER A 94 0.41 9.16 10.78
CA SER A 94 0.04 8.13 11.77
C SER A 94 -1.44 7.76 11.61
N PRO A 95 -1.89 6.60 12.13
CA PRO A 95 -3.30 6.28 12.19
C PRO A 95 -4.13 7.38 12.86
N GLU A 96 -3.61 8.00 13.93
CA GLU A 96 -4.22 9.15 14.61
C GLU A 96 -4.34 10.37 13.69
N SER A 97 -3.27 10.76 12.98
CA SER A 97 -3.29 11.97 12.13
C SER A 97 -4.26 11.84 10.96
N LEU A 98 -4.47 10.62 10.48
CA LEU A 98 -5.40 10.30 9.39
C LEU A 98 -6.81 9.92 9.87
N GLY A 99 -7.03 9.88 11.18
CA GLY A 99 -8.32 9.51 11.77
C GLY A 99 -8.74 8.06 11.50
N PHE A 100 -7.77 7.16 11.31
CA PHE A 100 -8.03 5.74 11.12
C PHE A 100 -8.38 5.04 12.43
N SER A 101 -9.24 4.02 12.34
CA SER A 101 -9.69 3.25 13.50
C SER A 101 -9.57 1.75 13.24
N ASN A 102 -9.02 1.01 14.21
CA ASN A 102 -9.00 -0.46 14.33
C ASN A 102 -8.26 -1.25 13.21
N SER A 103 -8.45 -0.91 11.93
CA SER A 103 -7.79 -1.55 10.79
C SER A 103 -7.52 -0.57 9.65
N VAL A 104 -6.34 -0.67 9.04
CA VAL A 104 -5.86 0.15 7.92
C VAL A 104 -5.44 -0.74 6.75
N PRO A 105 -6.33 -1.01 5.78
CA PRO A 105 -5.96 -1.62 4.51
C PRO A 105 -5.21 -0.62 3.62
N LEU A 106 -3.94 -0.90 3.38
CA LEU A 106 -3.06 -0.17 2.48
C LEU A 106 -2.76 -1.00 1.24
N TRP A 107 -2.65 -0.31 0.12
CA TRP A 107 -2.25 -0.91 -1.15
C TRP A 107 -0.96 -0.29 -1.60
N VAL A 108 0.00 -1.13 -1.99
CA VAL A 108 1.26 -0.63 -2.49
C VAL A 108 1.24 -0.56 -4.00
N LYS A 109 1.75 0.55 -4.53
CA LYS A 109 2.01 0.74 -5.95
C LYS A 109 3.46 1.18 -6.11
N ARG A 110 4.18 0.57 -7.06
CA ARG A 110 5.48 1.09 -7.49
C ARG A 110 5.26 2.34 -8.35
N LYS A 111 5.94 3.43 -8.02
CA LYS A 111 6.00 4.62 -8.87
C LYS A 111 6.62 4.17 -10.19
N HIS A 112 5.95 4.45 -11.30
CA HIS A 112 6.59 4.33 -12.61
C HIS A 112 7.62 5.47 -12.71
N THR A 113 8.83 5.24 -12.19
CA THR A 113 9.99 5.98 -12.65
C THR A 113 10.15 5.64 -14.13
N HIS A 114 10.00 6.63 -15.00
CA HIS A 114 10.22 6.51 -16.44
C HIS A 114 11.63 5.95 -16.71
N GLN A 115 11.73 4.63 -16.83
CA GLN A 115 12.89 3.92 -17.36
C GLN A 115 12.44 2.73 -18.22
N GLU A 116 11.40 2.94 -19.02
CA GLU A 116 11.16 2.19 -20.26
C GLU A 116 11.31 3.15 -21.46
N LYS A 117 12.50 3.74 -21.55
CA LYS A 117 13.21 4.08 -22.77
C LYS A 117 14.61 3.59 -22.45
N ASP A 118 15.03 2.41 -22.85
CA ASP A 118 15.36 2.13 -24.25
C ASP A 118 14.90 0.73 -24.69
N ALA A 119 13.72 0.69 -25.31
CA ALA A 119 13.48 -0.24 -26.41
C ALA A 119 13.92 0.46 -27.71
N GLU A 120 15.22 0.73 -27.87
CA GLU A 120 15.84 0.93 -29.19
C GLU A 120 16.37 -0.45 -29.59
N THR A 121 15.47 -1.31 -30.08
CA THR A 121 15.32 -1.58 -31.51
C THR A 121 16.65 -1.95 -32.16
N ASP A 122 16.83 -3.26 -32.27
CA ASP A 122 17.67 -3.94 -33.26
C ASP A 122 17.65 -3.21 -34.62
N ALA A 123 18.82 -2.72 -35.05
CA ALA A 123 19.18 -2.47 -36.46
C ALA A 123 20.70 -2.39 -36.62
#